data_AF-A0A8X6KSS0-F1
#
_entry.id   AF-A0A8X6KSS0-F1
#
_cell.length_a   1.000
_cell.length_b   1.000
_cell.length_c   1.000
_cell.angle_alpha   90.00
_cell.angle_beta   90.00
_cell.angle_gamma   90.00
#
_symmetry.space_group_name_H-M   'P 1'
#
loop_
_entity.id
_entity.type
_entity.pdbx_description
1 polymer ?
#
loop_
_entity_poly.entity_id
_entity_poly.type
_entity_poly.pdbx_seq_one_letter_code
_entity_poly.pdbx_strand_id
1 'polypeptide(L)'
;MYSAIVKAYPDSNIHQRFYRRVFRKSFPKLSFHRPRTDTCPSCDLLKNKMNTTVGLEKLKLIVKKELYLRKAVKLLNEDNASSCMPSSGTCTINMDMQQVIFVLKTMAL
;
A
#
# COMPACT_ATOMS: atom_id res chain seq x y z
N MET A 1 -15.49 -5.68 -9.88
CA MET A 1 -16.63 -6.46 -9.33
C MET A 1 -17.96 -6.00 -9.92
N TYR A 2 -18.41 -4.76 -9.69
CA TYR A 2 -19.67 -4.25 -10.25
C TYR A 2 -19.73 -4.33 -11.79
N SER A 3 -18.68 -3.85 -12.47
CA SER A 3 -18.55 -3.91 -13.94
C SER A 3 -18.63 -5.33 -14.51
N ALA A 4 -18.08 -6.33 -13.80
CA ALA A 4 -18.12 -7.72 -14.24
C ALA A 4 -19.52 -8.32 -14.15
N ILE A 5 -20.32 -7.91 -13.15
CA ILE A 5 -21.70 -8.38 -12.99
C ILE A 5 -22.63 -7.73 -14.00
N VAL A 6 -22.49 -6.44 -14.26
CA VAL A 6 -23.25 -5.78 -15.35
C VAL A 6 -22.96 -6.44 -16.70
N LYS A 7 -21.71 -6.88 -16.92
CA LYS A 7 -21.33 -7.60 -18.14
C LYS A 7 -21.92 -9.02 -18.21
N ALA A 8 -22.02 -9.73 -17.09
CA ALA A 8 -22.54 -11.09 -17.03
C ALA A 8 -24.08 -11.16 -16.95
N TYR A 9 -24.72 -10.13 -16.37
CA TYR A 9 -26.15 -10.05 -16.11
C TYR A 9 -26.67 -8.63 -16.44
N PRO A 10 -26.80 -8.29 -17.73
CA PRO A 10 -27.15 -6.93 -18.16
C PRO A 10 -28.55 -6.48 -17.72
N ASP A 11 -29.50 -7.41 -17.55
CA ASP A 11 -30.87 -7.11 -17.11
C ASP A 11 -31.00 -6.94 -15.58
N SER A 12 -29.91 -7.13 -14.84
CA SER A 12 -29.94 -7.03 -13.39
C SER A 12 -30.00 -5.56 -12.93
N ASN A 13 -31.09 -5.18 -12.26
CA ASN A 13 -31.24 -3.84 -11.67
C ASN A 13 -30.54 -3.76 -10.29
N ILE A 14 -29.25 -4.07 -10.25
CA ILE A 14 -28.47 -4.06 -9.02
C ILE A 14 -27.60 -2.81 -8.97
N HIS A 15 -27.83 -1.94 -7.99
CA HIS A 15 -26.97 -0.78 -7.77
C HIS A 15 -25.63 -1.17 -7.15
N GLN A 16 -24.55 -0.48 -7.53
CA GLN A 16 -23.21 -0.63 -6.91
C GLN A 16 -23.23 -0.57 -5.37
N ARG A 17 -24.14 0.24 -4.79
CA ARG A 17 -24.31 0.38 -3.33
C ARG A 17 -24.75 -0.92 -2.64
N PHE A 18 -25.46 -1.80 -3.35
CA PHE A 18 -25.87 -3.11 -2.84
C PHE A 18 -24.65 -3.95 -2.44
N TYR A 19 -23.66 -4.05 -3.31
CA TYR A 19 -22.42 -4.78 -3.04
C TYR A 19 -21.65 -4.20 -1.86
N ARG A 20 -21.52 -2.87 -1.79
CA ARG A 20 -20.87 -2.22 -0.65
C ARG A 20 -21.58 -2.55 0.66
N ARG A 21 -22.91 -2.65 0.67
CA ARG A 21 -23.71 -3.01 1.84
C ARG A 21 -23.50 -4.47 2.23
N VAL A 22 -23.62 -5.40 1.27
CA VAL A 22 -23.41 -6.84 1.49
C VAL A 22 -21.99 -7.10 1.99
N PHE A 23 -20.99 -6.52 1.32
CA PHE A 23 -19.59 -6.67 1.70
C PHE A 23 -19.31 -6.20 3.14
N ARG A 24 -19.82 -5.03 3.52
CA ARG A 24 -19.66 -4.52 4.90
C ARG A 24 -20.40 -5.36 5.94
N LYS A 25 -21.55 -5.94 5.59
CA LYS A 25 -22.31 -6.82 6.49
C LYS A 25 -21.61 -8.17 6.67
N SER A 26 -21.14 -8.77 5.57
CA SER A 26 -20.52 -10.10 5.58
C SER A 26 -19.07 -10.06 6.09
N PHE A 27 -18.36 -8.95 5.89
CA PHE A 27 -16.97 -8.80 6.28
C PHE A 27 -16.74 -7.52 7.11
N PRO A 28 -17.29 -7.44 8.33
CA PRO A 28 -17.26 -6.22 9.14
C PRO A 28 -15.83 -5.80 9.55
N LYS A 29 -14.90 -6.75 9.62
CA LYS A 29 -13.49 -6.50 9.97
C LYS A 29 -12.58 -6.33 8.74
N LEU A 30 -13.09 -6.60 7.53
CA LEU A 30 -12.29 -6.52 6.31
C LEU A 30 -12.37 -5.11 5.74
N SER A 31 -11.22 -4.45 5.69
CA SER A 31 -11.09 -3.12 5.12
C SER A 31 -9.97 -3.09 4.09
N PHE A 32 -10.34 -2.72 2.86
CA PHE A 32 -9.35 -2.37 1.84
C PHE A 32 -8.85 -0.98 2.15
N HIS A 33 -7.70 -0.91 2.81
CA HIS A 33 -6.96 0.33 2.98
C HIS A 33 -6.48 0.83 1.61
N ARG A 34 -5.98 2.07 1.57
CA ARG A 34 -5.30 2.54 0.36
C ARG A 34 -4.23 1.49 -0.03
N PRO A 35 -4.09 1.18 -1.34
CA PRO A 35 -2.97 0.38 -1.81
C PRO A 35 -1.69 0.93 -1.19
N ARG A 36 -0.81 0.04 -0.73
CA ARG A 36 0.51 0.47 -0.25
C ARG A 36 1.19 1.18 -1.43
N THR A 37 1.30 2.49 -1.34
CA THR A 37 2.12 3.27 -2.27
C THR A 37 3.57 3.14 -1.82
N ASP A 38 4.49 2.91 -2.75
CA ASP A 38 5.94 2.79 -2.47
C ASP A 38 6.46 3.95 -1.62
N THR A 39 5.83 5.11 -1.77
CA THR A 39 6.10 6.30 -0.99
C THR A 39 4.85 6.79 -0.27
N CYS A 40 5.01 7.15 1.00
CA CYS A 40 3.96 7.86 1.72
C CYS A 40 3.93 9.35 1.29
N PRO A 41 2.81 10.06 1.49
CA PRO A 41 2.68 11.47 1.10
C PRO A 41 3.78 12.39 1.67
N SER A 42 4.24 12.09 2.89
CA SER A 42 5.33 12.83 3.55
C SER A 42 6.67 12.62 2.85
N CYS A 43 6.95 11.40 2.38
CA CYS A 43 8.17 11.10 1.62
C CYS A 43 8.19 11.85 0.29
N ASP A 44 7.06 11.85 -0.43
CA ASP A 44 6.92 12.57 -1.70
C ASP A 44 7.06 14.07 -1.51
N LEU A 45 6.39 14.62 -0.50
CA LEU A 45 6.46 16.05 -0.18
C LEU A 45 7.90 16.47 0.17
N LEU A 46 8.61 15.70 1.00
CA LEU A 46 9.99 16.00 1.35
C LEU A 46 10.92 15.88 0.14
N LYS A 47 10.73 14.86 -0.72
CA LYS A 47 11.51 14.68 -1.95
C LYS A 47 11.29 15.85 -2.92
N ASN A 48 10.05 16.27 -3.12
CA ASN A 48 9.71 17.40 -4.00
C ASN A 48 10.29 18.72 -3.47
N LYS A 49 10.24 18.95 -2.15
CA LYS A 49 10.89 20.11 -1.52
C LYS A 49 12.41 20.07 -1.72
N MET A 50 13.05 18.93 -1.46
CA MET A 50 14.50 18.79 -1.65
C MET A 50 14.96 19.05 -3.10
N ASN A 51 14.11 18.71 -4.08
CA ASN A 51 14.41 18.94 -5.50
C ASN A 51 14.28 20.42 -5.89
N THR A 52 13.47 21.18 -5.18
CA THR A 52 13.18 22.60 -5.49
C THR A 52 13.96 23.58 -4.62
N THR A 53 14.46 23.15 -3.45
CA THR A 53 15.27 23.98 -2.55
C THR A 53 16.78 23.83 -2.78
N VAL A 54 17.53 24.92 -2.59
CA VAL A 54 19.01 24.96 -2.69
C VAL A 54 19.61 25.49 -1.39
N GLY A 55 20.88 25.17 -1.11
CA GLY A 55 21.63 25.70 0.04
C GLY A 55 21.31 25.02 1.37
N LEU A 56 21.49 25.75 2.48
CA LEU A 56 21.35 25.24 3.86
C LEU A 56 19.97 24.64 4.16
N GLU A 57 18.90 25.18 3.56
CA GLU A 57 17.54 24.66 3.74
C GLU A 57 17.38 23.23 3.17
N LYS A 58 18.12 22.90 2.11
CA LYS A 58 18.14 21.54 1.56
C LYS A 58 18.72 20.54 2.55
N LEU A 59 19.78 20.92 3.28
CA LEU A 59 20.39 20.07 4.32
C LEU A 59 19.40 19.79 5.45
N LYS A 60 18.65 20.81 5.90
CA LYS A 60 17.58 20.62 6.90
C LYS A 60 16.50 19.66 6.43
N LEU A 61 16.11 19.72 5.15
CA LEU A 61 15.14 18.81 4.56
C LEU A 61 15.67 17.38 4.45
N ILE A 62 16.96 17.19 4.16
CA ILE A 62 17.62 15.87 4.16
C ILE A 62 17.56 15.25 5.56
N VAL A 63 17.99 15.98 6.59
CA VAL A 63 17.95 15.51 7.98
C VAL A 63 16.52 15.18 8.41
N LYS A 64 15.55 16.03 8.04
CA LYS A 64 14.12 15.80 8.33
C LYS A 64 13.60 14.53 7.66
N LYS A 65 13.97 14.28 6.40
CA LYS A 65 13.60 13.06 5.69
C LYS A 65 14.22 11.83 6.32
N GLU A 66 15.49 11.90 6.71
CA GLU A 66 16.17 10.80 7.39
C GLU A 66 15.50 10.44 8.72
N LEU A 67 15.20 11.43 9.56
CA LEU A 67 14.51 11.23 10.82
C LEU A 67 13.11 10.63 10.63
N TYR A 68 12.38 11.06 9.59
CA TYR A 68 11.09 10.48 9.23
C TYR A 68 11.23 8.99 8.86
N LEU A 69 12.20 8.64 8.02
CA LEU A 69 12.45 7.25 7.62
C LEU A 69 12.82 6.36 8.80
N ARG A 70 13.68 6.84 9.72
CA ARG A 70 14.03 6.11 10.95
C ARG A 70 12.80 5.79 11.80
N LYS A 71 11.87 6.75 11.94
CA LYS A 71 10.59 6.52 12.65
C LYS A 71 9.71 5.49 11.94
N ALA A 72 9.61 5.57 10.61
CA ALA A 72 8.84 4.62 9.82
C ALA A 72 9.38 3.19 9.94
N VAL A 73 10.71 3.01 9.87
CA VAL A 73 11.37 1.71 10.06
C VAL A 73 11.09 1.15 11.46
N LYS A 74 11.14 2.01 12.49
CA LYS A 74 10.83 1.58 13.87
C LYS A 74 9.39 1.04 13.97
N LEU A 75 8.42 1.76 13.42
CA LEU A 75 7.03 1.33 13.39
C LEU A 75 6.84 0.02 12.62
N LEU A 76 7.52 -0.15 11.48
CA LEU A 76 7.48 -1.41 10.71
C LEU A 76 8.04 -2.59 11.51
N ASN A 77 9.12 -2.39 12.26
CA ASN A 77 9.69 -3.44 13.11
C ASN A 77 8.74 -3.80 14.26
N GLU A 78 8.09 -2.82 14.87
CA GLU A 78 7.07 -3.03 15.91
C GLU A 78 5.82 -3.75 15.36
N ASP A 79 5.36 -3.36 14.17
CA ASP A 79 4.24 -4.01 13.47
C ASP A 79 4.59 -5.46 13.10
N ASN A 80 5.78 -5.70 12.55
CA ASN A 80 6.25 -7.06 12.25
C ASN A 80 6.30 -7.94 13.51
N ALA A 81 6.85 -7.41 14.61
CA ALA A 81 6.94 -8.15 15.88
C ALA A 81 5.55 -8.47 16.48
N SER A 82 4.58 -7.56 16.33
CA SER A 82 3.22 -7.72 16.85
C SER A 82 2.27 -8.45 15.90
N SER A 83 2.59 -8.53 14.60
CA SER A 83 1.82 -9.26 13.58
C SER A 83 1.87 -10.78 13.74
N CYS A 84 2.80 -11.28 14.57
CA CYS A 84 2.84 -12.66 15.00
C CYS A 84 1.76 -12.90 16.07
N MET A 85 0.59 -13.41 15.66
CA MET A 85 -0.42 -13.90 16.61
C MET A 85 0.19 -15.02 17.47
N PRO A 86 0.31 -14.84 18.80
CA PRO A 86 0.69 -15.94 19.69
C PRO A 86 -0.32 -17.07 19.50
N SER A 87 0.13 -18.32 19.32
CA SER A 87 -0.69 -19.52 19.05
C SER A 87 -1.35 -19.67 17.66
N SER A 88 -1.06 -18.81 16.69
CA SER A 88 -1.56 -19.02 15.31
C SER A 88 -0.86 -20.21 14.63
N GLY A 89 -1.63 -21.19 14.16
CA GLY A 89 -1.13 -22.24 13.24
C GLY A 89 -0.91 -21.74 11.81
N THR A 90 -1.20 -20.46 11.53
CA THR A 90 -1.09 -19.83 10.21
C THR A 90 -0.02 -18.75 10.23
N CYS A 91 0.98 -18.88 9.37
CA CYS A 91 2.00 -17.86 9.11
C CYS A 91 1.59 -17.02 7.90
N THR A 92 1.57 -15.69 8.04
CA THR A 92 1.29 -14.78 6.92
C THR A 92 2.62 -14.22 6.42
N ILE A 93 3.02 -14.59 5.21
CA ILE A 93 4.20 -14.04 4.56
C ILE A 93 3.72 -13.02 3.53
N ASN A 94 4.06 -11.75 3.74
CA ASN A 94 3.83 -10.70 2.74
C ASN A 94 5.09 -10.54 1.88
N MET A 95 4.98 -10.84 0.59
CA MET A 95 6.04 -10.61 -0.38
C MET A 95 5.61 -9.53 -1.38
N ASP A 96 6.50 -8.58 -1.65
CA ASP A 96 6.31 -7.60 -2.71
C ASP A 96 6.66 -8.23 -4.06
N MET A 97 5.62 -8.55 -4.83
CA MET A 97 5.76 -9.15 -6.16
C MET A 97 6.22 -8.15 -7.23
N GLN A 98 6.21 -6.84 -6.95
CA GLN A 98 6.68 -5.84 -7.92
C GLN A 98 8.19 -5.89 -8.13
N GLN A 99 8.99 -6.37 -7.19
CA GLN A 99 10.44 -6.59 -7.41
C GLN A 99 10.76 -7.96 -8.02
N VAL A 100 9.91 -8.96 -7.78
CA VAL A 100 10.16 -10.36 -8.18
C VAL A 100 9.79 -10.63 -9.65
N ILE A 101 8.86 -9.86 -10.23
CA ILE A 101 8.38 -10.07 -11.61
C ILE A 101 9.18 -9.30 -12.68
N PHE A 102 10.17 -8.46 -12.32
CA PHE A 102 11.09 -7.83 -13.28
C PHE A 102 12.33 -8.70 -13.57
N VAL A 103 12.14 -9.94 -13.99
CA VAL A 103 13.17 -10.71 -14.71
C VAL A 103 12.49 -11.40 -15.89
N LEU A 104 12.35 -10.69 -17.01
CA LEU A 104 12.27 -11.21 -18.38
C LEU A 104 12.15 -10.01 -19.33
N LYS A 105 13.22 -9.23 -19.42
CA LYS A 105 13.37 -8.24 -20.48
C LYS A 105 14.82 -8.19 -20.98
N THR A 106 15.33 -9.34 -21.38
CA THR A 106 16.47 -9.45 -22.29
C THR A 106 16.40 -10.78 -23.00
N MET A 107 16.71 -10.75 -24.29
CA MET A 107 16.73 -11.84 -25.29
C MET A 107 15.42 -12.00 -26.10
N ALA A 108 15.14 -10.99 -26.92
CA ALA A 108 14.68 -11.25 -28.29
C ALA A 108 15.85 -10.87 -29.21
N LEU A 109 16.31 -11.86 -29.98
CA LEU A 109 17.30 -11.76 -31.07
C LEU A 109 16.81 -10.83 -32.18
#